data_AF-A0A3L9MET7-F1
#
_entry.id   AF-A0A3L9MET7-F1
#
_cell.length_a   1.000
_cell.length_b   1.000
_cell.length_c   1.000
_cell.angle_alpha   90.00
_cell.angle_beta   90.00
_cell.angle_gamma   90.00
#
_symmetry.space_group_name_H-M   'P 1'
#
loop_
_entity.id
_entity.type
_entity.pdbx_description
1 polymer ?
#
loop_
_entity_poly.entity_id
_entity_poly.type
_entity_poly.pdbx_seq_one_letter_code
_entity_poly.pdbx_strand_id
1 'polypeptide(L)'
;MVLLSTNSGDALVKEIRTQKRVELWGEGLAFFDMKRTNTPLERNYTGSNHPTWGKINYPAGSPKFTFQFPQKEMNTNSNLTQNPF
;
A
#
# COMPACT_ATOMS: atom_id res chain seq x y z
N MET A 1 -1.31 -13.57 31.73
CA MET A 1 -2.06 -14.40 30.77
C MET A 1 -2.20 -13.59 29.49
N VAL A 2 -1.79 -14.11 28.33
CA VAL A 2 -2.04 -13.43 27.05
C VAL A 2 -3.50 -13.70 26.67
N LEU A 3 -4.30 -12.65 26.49
CA LEU A 3 -5.66 -12.78 25.99
C LEU A 3 -5.61 -13.02 24.48
N LEU A 4 -6.18 -14.14 24.04
CA LEU A 4 -6.30 -14.45 22.62
C LEU A 4 -7.52 -13.76 22.02
N SER A 5 -7.42 -13.34 20.76
CA SER A 5 -8.56 -12.79 20.03
C SER A 5 -9.66 -13.83 19.86
N THR A 6 -10.91 -13.40 20.04
CA THR A 6 -12.12 -14.19 19.76
C THR A 6 -12.77 -13.78 18.44
N ASN A 7 -12.16 -12.86 17.68
CA ASN A 7 -12.69 -12.42 16.40
C ASN A 7 -12.70 -13.56 15.38
N SER A 8 -13.67 -13.52 14.46
CA SER A 8 -13.77 -14.44 13.32
C SER A 8 -14.14 -13.70 12.04
N GLY A 9 -14.02 -14.35 10.89
CA GLY A 9 -14.37 -13.77 9.58
C GLY A 9 -13.62 -12.46 9.30
N ASP A 10 -14.31 -11.48 8.75
CA ASP A 10 -13.72 -10.19 8.35
C ASP A 10 -13.11 -9.41 9.52
N ALA A 11 -13.70 -9.54 10.73
CA ALA A 11 -13.17 -8.91 11.93
C ALA A 11 -11.76 -9.44 12.25
N LEU A 12 -11.58 -10.75 12.18
CA LEU A 12 -10.26 -11.38 12.38
C LEU A 12 -9.28 -10.98 11.28
N VAL A 13 -9.72 -10.92 10.02
CA VAL A 13 -8.86 -10.49 8.90
C VAL A 13 -8.36 -9.06 9.10
N LYS A 14 -9.23 -8.14 9.57
CA LYS A 14 -8.86 -6.75 9.89
C LYS A 14 -7.84 -6.68 11.03
N GLU A 15 -8.03 -7.50 12.05
CA GLU A 15 -7.09 -7.59 13.18
C GLU A 15 -5.72 -8.11 12.72
N ILE A 16 -5.68 -9.21 11.95
CA ILE A 16 -4.43 -9.76 11.39
C ILE A 16 -3.70 -8.70 10.56
N ARG A 17 -4.41 -7.96 9.70
CA ARG A 17 -3.81 -6.88 8.90
C ARG A 17 -3.27 -5.75 9.77
N THR A 18 -3.96 -5.44 10.87
CA THR A 18 -3.49 -4.41 11.82
C THR A 18 -2.21 -4.86 12.50
N GLN A 19 -2.17 -6.06 13.07
CA GLN A 19 -0.99 -6.59 13.76
C GLN A 19 0.19 -6.76 12.80
N LYS A 20 -0.04 -7.27 11.58
CA LYS A 20 1.01 -7.37 10.56
C LYS A 20 1.66 -6.02 10.25
N ARG A 21 0.87 -4.94 10.16
CA ARG A 21 1.39 -3.59 9.89
C ARG A 21 2.19 -3.02 11.05
N VAL A 22 1.87 -3.42 12.28
CA VAL A 22 2.63 -3.03 13.49
C VAL A 22 3.96 -3.77 13.53
N GLU A 23 3.92 -5.10 13.42
CA GLU A 23 5.11 -5.96 13.51
C GLU A 23 6.09 -5.67 12.38
N LEU A 24 5.61 -5.63 11.14
CA LEU A 24 6.44 -5.54 9.94
C LEU A 24 6.60 -4.10 9.45
N TRP A 25 6.54 -3.15 10.37
CA TRP A 25 6.66 -1.73 10.05
C TRP A 25 8.08 -1.42 9.56
N GLY A 26 8.20 -0.73 8.43
CA GLY A 26 9.50 -0.38 7.83
C GLY A 26 10.12 -1.48 6.97
N GLU A 27 9.57 -2.69 6.96
CA GLU A 27 10.13 -3.84 6.22
C GLU A 27 9.64 -3.95 4.75
N GLY A 28 8.99 -2.91 4.23
CA GLY A 28 8.61 -2.83 2.81
C GLY A 28 7.34 -3.61 2.41
N LEU A 29 6.63 -4.25 3.34
CA LEU A 29 5.49 -5.10 3.02
C LEU A 29 4.16 -4.35 2.82
N ALA A 30 4.00 -3.16 3.42
CA ALA A 30 2.75 -2.42 3.38
C ALA A 30 2.28 -2.11 1.95
N PHE A 31 3.21 -1.82 1.04
CA PHE A 31 2.91 -1.57 -0.36
C PHE A 31 2.27 -2.78 -1.05
N PHE A 32 2.85 -3.97 -0.88
CA PHE A 32 2.35 -5.20 -1.47
C PHE A 32 1.03 -5.65 -0.85
N ASP A 33 0.84 -5.42 0.45
CA ASP A 33 -0.43 -5.67 1.13
C ASP A 33 -1.56 -4.83 0.53
N MET A 34 -1.35 -3.51 0.37
CA MET A 34 -2.37 -2.63 -0.23
C MET A 34 -2.75 -3.09 -1.64
N LYS A 35 -1.79 -3.53 -2.46
CA LYS A 35 -2.06 -4.04 -3.82
C LYS A 35 -2.86 -5.34 -3.79
N ARG A 36 -2.42 -6.35 -3.02
CA ARG A 36 -3.07 -7.68 -3.04
C ARG A 36 -4.44 -7.67 -2.36
N THR A 37 -4.70 -6.76 -1.43
CA THR A 37 -5.99 -6.64 -0.73
C THR A 37 -6.87 -5.53 -1.27
N ASN A 38 -6.50 -4.91 -2.39
CA ASN A 38 -7.19 -3.78 -3.01
C ASN A 38 -7.60 -2.71 -1.98
N THR A 39 -6.63 -2.26 -1.20
CA THR A 39 -6.82 -1.30 -0.10
C THR A 39 -6.23 0.06 -0.48
N PRO A 40 -6.91 1.20 -0.21
CA PRO A 40 -6.40 2.52 -0.55
C PRO A 40 -5.22 2.93 0.34
N LEU A 41 -4.42 3.88 -0.14
CA LEU A 41 -3.47 4.62 0.69
C LEU A 41 -4.16 5.85 1.25
N GLU A 42 -4.21 5.98 2.57
CA GLU A 42 -4.75 7.14 3.26
C GLU A 42 -3.71 7.74 4.20
N ARG A 43 -3.24 8.95 3.88
CA ARG A 43 -2.27 9.72 4.68
C ARG A 43 -2.74 11.15 4.95
N ASN A 44 -3.71 11.66 4.20
CA ASN A 44 -4.28 12.99 4.40
C ASN A 44 -5.59 12.87 5.18
N TYR A 45 -5.50 13.05 6.50
CA TYR A 45 -6.61 13.10 7.43
C TYR A 45 -6.24 13.97 8.64
N THR A 46 -7.24 14.45 9.37
CA THR A 46 -7.05 15.26 10.60
C THR A 46 -6.24 14.47 11.62
N GLY A 47 -5.12 15.06 12.09
CA GLY A 47 -4.21 14.38 13.02
C GLY A 47 -3.17 13.47 12.38
N SER A 48 -3.06 13.43 11.04
CA SER A 48 -1.99 12.70 10.36
C SER A 48 -0.60 13.22 10.74
N ASN A 49 0.31 12.29 11.05
CA ASN A 49 1.71 12.56 11.38
C ASN A 49 2.63 12.65 10.15
N HIS A 50 2.09 12.49 8.94
CA HIS A 50 2.88 12.65 7.73
C HIS A 50 3.25 14.13 7.49
N PRO A 51 4.46 14.42 6.97
CA PRO A 51 4.83 15.77 6.56
C PRO A 51 3.92 16.24 5.42
N THR A 52 3.81 17.56 5.21
CA THR A 52 2.88 18.15 4.23
C THR A 52 2.98 17.53 2.84
N TRP A 53 4.20 17.30 2.33
CA TRP A 53 4.43 16.65 1.03
C TRP A 53 4.02 15.17 1.00
N GLY A 54 3.91 14.51 2.15
CA GLY A 54 3.54 13.10 2.31
C GLY A 54 2.05 12.88 2.60
N LYS A 55 1.27 13.94 2.82
CA LYS A 55 -0.19 13.89 3.03
C LYS A 55 -0.92 13.67 1.70
N ILE A 56 -0.78 12.46 1.16
CA ILE A 56 -1.32 12.04 -0.13
C ILE A 56 -2.26 10.85 0.08
N ASN A 57 -3.40 10.86 -0.60
CA ASN A 57 -4.30 9.72 -0.68
C ASN A 57 -4.30 9.14 -2.09
N TYR A 58 -4.32 7.81 -2.20
CA TYR A 58 -4.52 7.12 -3.47
C TYR A 58 -5.62 6.07 -3.32
N PRO A 59 -6.59 6.01 -4.25
CA PRO A 59 -7.62 4.99 -4.23
C PRO A 59 -6.99 3.60 -4.44
N ALA A 60 -7.68 2.56 -3.96
CA ALA A 60 -7.30 1.19 -4.25
C ALA A 60 -7.20 0.96 -5.76
N GLY A 61 -6.16 0.25 -6.20
CA GLY A 61 -5.92 0.03 -7.63
C GLY A 61 -5.40 1.25 -8.41
N SER A 62 -5.07 2.36 -7.74
CA SER A 62 -4.45 3.51 -8.40
C SER A 62 -3.23 3.11 -9.25
N PRO A 63 -3.04 3.67 -10.47
CA PRO A 63 -1.84 3.43 -11.27
C PRO A 63 -0.54 3.80 -10.54
N LYS A 64 -0.61 4.66 -9.53
CA LYS A 64 0.50 5.03 -8.64
C LYS A 64 1.06 3.87 -7.82
N PHE A 65 0.34 2.76 -7.72
CA PHE A 65 0.88 1.53 -7.14
C PHE A 65 1.72 0.71 -8.13
N THR A 66 1.88 1.15 -9.37
CA THR A 66 2.67 0.44 -10.39
C THR A 66 3.87 1.30 -10.77
N PHE A 67 5.07 0.73 -10.61
CA PHE A 67 6.29 1.42 -11.00
C PHE A 67 6.31 1.62 -12.52
N GLN A 68 6.82 2.78 -12.93
CA GLN A 68 7.03 3.07 -14.34
C GLN A 68 8.25 2.29 -14.84
N PHE A 69 8.23 1.88 -16.10
CA PHE A 69 9.43 1.35 -16.74
C PHE A 69 10.50 2.45 -16.79
N PRO A 70 11.79 2.11 -16.58
CA PRO A 70 12.86 3.08 -16.69
C PRO A 70 12.92 3.71 -18.09
N GLN A 71 13.23 5.01 -18.16
CA GLN A 71 13.29 5.74 -19.43
C GLN A 71 14.28 5.11 -20.43
N LYS A 72 15.38 4.53 -19.95
CA LYS A 72 16.35 3.82 -20.79
C LYS A 72 15.72 2.65 -21.54
N GLU A 73 14.84 1.88 -20.88
CA GLU A 73 14.14 0.77 -21.52
C GLU A 73 13.16 1.28 -22.58
N MET A 74 12.41 2.34 -22.25
CA MET A 74 11.49 2.98 -23.19
C MET A 74 12.21 3.51 -24.44
N ASN A 75 13.41 4.08 -24.27
CA ASN A 75 14.21 4.60 -25.39
C ASN A 75 14.83 3.49 -26.25
N THR A 76 15.10 2.31 -25.67
CA THR A 76 15.81 1.23 -26.35
C THR A 76 14.86 0.26 -27.06
N ASN A 77 13.64 0.09 -26.55
CA ASN A 77 12.66 -0.83 -27.13
C ASN A 77 11.39 -0.08 -27.55
N SER A 78 11.27 0.21 -28.84
CA SER A 78 10.14 0.92 -29.44
C SER A 78 8.80 0.17 -29.35
N ASN A 79 8.81 -1.11 -28.98
CA ASN A 79 7.58 -1.90 -28.78
C ASN A 79 7.07 -1.83 -27.33
N LEU A 80 7.80 -1.21 -26.40
CA LEU A 80 7.32 -1.04 -25.03
C LEU A 80 6.27 0.07 -24.97
N THR A 81 5.16 -0.24 -24.30
CA THR A 81 4.17 0.75 -23.87
C THR A 81 4.35 1.00 -22.38
N GLN A 82 4.34 2.27 -21.98
CA GLN A 82 4.52 2.65 -20.57
C GLN A 82 3.29 2.27 -19.73
N ASN A 83 3.52 1.97 -18.46
CA ASN A 83 2.46 1.77 -17.48
C ASN A 83 1.64 3.07 -17.30
N PRO A 84 0.32 2.98 -17.06
CA PRO A 84 -0.51 4.15 -16.81
C PRO A 84 -0.01 4.93 -15.58
N PHE A 85 -0.20 6.25 -15.58
CA PHE A 85 0.19 7.15 -14.48
C PHE A 85 -1.00 7.63 -13.67
#